data_AF-A0A945UN99-F1
#
_entry.id   AF-A0A945UN99-F1
#
_cell.length_a   1.000
_cell.length_b   1.000
_cell.length_c   1.000
_cell.angle_alpha   90.00
_cell.angle_beta   90.00
_cell.angle_gamma   90.00
#
_symmetry.space_group_name_H-M   'P 1'
#
loop_
_entity.id
_entity.type
_entity.pdbx_description
1 polymer ?
#
loop_
_entity_poly.entity_id
_entity_poly.type
_entity_poly.pdbx_seq_one_letter_code
_entity_poly.pdbx_strand_id
1 'polypeptide(L)'
;MSNSSRIHSFHPERYGDIKSAVRALLHAVGGEAKAAAACRVSKSTLSEYGNPRYEERHMPLDVVLALEQAAGEMPVTEHLAAEHDALLLHLPAIETQGGWLDHLTSIGKEAGDVFHRAGEYLADDGEIDAQEAPALLKEVDELLAAVAAMRTSVRARIPQDE
;
A
#
# COMPACT_ATOMS: atom_id res chain seq x y z
N MET A 1 7.51 21.74 3.61
CA MET A 1 6.59 20.67 3.17
C MET A 1 7.47 19.46 2.87
N SER A 2 7.65 18.59 3.87
CA SER A 2 8.51 17.41 3.73
C SER A 2 7.68 16.34 3.02
N ASN A 3 7.87 16.21 1.71
CA ASN A 3 7.30 15.11 0.94
C ASN A 3 8.18 13.89 1.22
N SER A 4 8.03 13.31 2.41
CA SER A 4 8.63 12.03 2.73
C SER A 4 7.84 11.00 1.93
N SER A 5 8.26 10.77 0.69
CA SER A 5 7.90 9.58 -0.06
C SER A 5 8.40 8.40 0.77
N ARG A 6 7.57 7.91 1.69
CA ARG A 6 7.74 6.56 2.23
C ARG A 6 7.80 5.69 0.98
N ILE A 7 8.90 4.99 0.80
CA ILE A 7 8.87 3.79 -0.02
C ILE A 7 7.89 2.91 0.75
N HIS A 8 6.61 2.99 0.39
CA HIS A 8 5.55 2.24 1.04
C HIS A 8 5.89 0.79 0.75
N SER A 9 6.35 0.05 1.77
CA SER A 9 6.57 -1.39 1.66
C SER A 9 5.37 -1.99 0.92
N PHE A 10 5.64 -2.81 -0.10
CA PHE A 10 4.56 -3.48 -0.83
C PHE A 10 3.90 -4.57 0.01
N HIS A 11 4.48 -4.87 1.17
CA HIS A 11 3.86 -5.66 2.21
C HIS A 11 2.84 -4.83 2.99
N PRO A 12 1.56 -5.23 2.96
CA PRO A 12 0.55 -4.58 3.77
C PRO A 12 0.82 -4.77 5.28
N GLU A 13 0.51 -3.73 6.06
CA GLU A 13 0.72 -3.73 7.50
C GLU A 13 -0.31 -4.60 8.24
N ARG A 14 0.14 -5.38 9.24
CA ARG A 14 -0.75 -6.11 10.15
C ARG A 14 -0.98 -5.31 11.43
N TYR A 15 -2.20 -4.88 11.65
CA TYR A 15 -2.60 -4.11 12.83
C TYR A 15 -3.00 -4.98 14.04
N GLY A 16 -2.77 -6.29 13.98
CA GLY A 16 -3.16 -7.26 15.02
C GLY A 16 -4.62 -7.70 14.94
N ASP A 17 -5.56 -6.76 14.85
CA ASP A 17 -6.98 -7.04 14.58
C ASP A 17 -7.65 -5.94 13.75
N ILE A 18 -8.83 -6.24 13.20
CA ILE A 18 -9.59 -5.32 12.36
C ILE A 18 -10.01 -4.04 13.10
N LYS A 19 -10.24 -4.10 14.42
CA LYS A 19 -10.62 -2.93 15.23
C LYS A 19 -9.42 -1.97 15.37
N SER A 20 -8.22 -2.52 15.45
CA SER A 20 -6.96 -1.80 15.52
C SER A 20 -6.64 -1.14 14.18
N ALA A 21 -6.88 -1.82 13.05
CA ALA A 21 -6.83 -1.22 11.73
C ALA A 21 -7.81 -0.04 11.59
N VAL A 22 -9.05 -0.19 12.07
CA VAL A 22 -10.03 0.90 12.12
C VAL A 22 -9.56 2.07 12.97
N ARG A 23 -8.95 1.82 14.14
CA ARG A 23 -8.39 2.89 14.98
C ARG A 23 -7.23 3.60 14.30
N ALA A 24 -6.37 2.87 13.59
CA ALA A 24 -5.29 3.46 12.80
C ALA A 24 -5.85 4.35 11.69
N LEU A 25 -6.88 3.92 10.99
CA LEU A 25 -7.59 4.73 9.98
C LEU A 25 -8.18 6.01 10.58
N LEU A 26 -8.90 5.91 11.71
CA LEU A 26 -9.46 7.08 12.39
C LEU A 26 -8.36 8.05 12.83
N HIS A 27 -7.22 7.54 13.29
CA HIS A 27 -6.05 8.35 13.62
C HIS A 27 -5.46 9.04 12.38
N ALA A 28 -5.30 8.33 11.26
CA ALA A 28 -4.76 8.85 10.01
C ALA A 28 -5.59 10.00 9.44
N VAL A 29 -6.93 9.92 9.54
CA VAL A 29 -7.83 11.04 9.17
C VAL A 29 -7.70 12.24 10.12
N GLY A 30 -7.14 12.06 11.31
CA GLY A 30 -6.98 13.09 12.34
C GLY A 30 -8.09 13.09 13.39
N GLY A 31 -8.68 11.92 13.66
CA GLY A 31 -9.66 11.68 14.72
C GLY A 31 -11.11 11.61 14.24
N GLU A 32 -11.99 11.13 15.13
CA GLU A 32 -13.38 10.79 14.78
C GLU A 32 -14.23 12.01 14.38
N ALA A 33 -13.87 13.21 14.86
CA ALA A 33 -14.56 14.43 14.48
C ALA A 33 -14.31 14.80 13.00
N LYS A 34 -13.08 14.65 12.52
CA LYS A 34 -12.74 14.87 11.11
C LYS A 34 -13.27 13.72 10.25
N ALA A 35 -13.17 12.49 10.73
CA ALA A 35 -13.72 11.33 10.05
C ALA A 35 -15.24 11.45 9.83
N ALA A 36 -15.99 11.94 10.83
CA ALA A 36 -17.43 12.17 10.68
C ALA A 36 -17.78 13.24 9.62
N ALA A 37 -16.87 14.17 9.32
CA ALA A 37 -17.06 15.15 8.25
C ALA A 37 -16.72 14.58 6.86
N ALA A 38 -15.91 13.54 6.79
CA ALA A 38 -15.46 12.90 5.55
C ALA A 38 -16.35 11.73 5.11
N CYS A 39 -17.31 11.29 5.95
CA CYS A 39 -18.19 10.16 5.66
C CYS A 39 -19.61 10.40 6.15
N ARG A 40 -20.51 9.44 5.91
CA ARG A 40 -21.95 9.55 6.24
C ARG A 40 -22.33 9.22 7.68
N VAL A 41 -21.38 8.83 8.54
CA VAL A 41 -21.67 8.33 9.90
C VAL A 41 -21.21 9.29 10.99
N SER A 42 -21.87 9.22 12.15
CA SER A 42 -21.60 10.11 13.27
C SER A 42 -20.29 9.77 13.99
N LYS A 43 -19.73 10.74 14.72
CA LYS A 43 -18.57 10.56 15.60
C LYS A 43 -18.76 9.40 16.60
N SER A 44 -19.95 9.29 17.21
CA SER A 44 -20.26 8.24 18.18
C SER A 44 -20.16 6.87 17.54
N THR A 45 -20.76 6.70 16.36
CA THR A 45 -20.76 5.46 15.59
C THR A 45 -19.34 5.06 15.18
N LEU A 46 -18.53 6.02 14.74
CA LEU A 46 -17.13 5.79 14.38
C LEU A 46 -16.29 5.30 15.57
N SER A 47 -16.50 5.90 16.75
CA SER A 47 -15.82 5.48 17.98
C SER A 47 -16.15 4.04 18.37
N GLU A 48 -17.39 3.60 18.18
CA GLU A 48 -17.80 2.22 18.44
C GLU A 48 -17.13 1.23 17.48
N TYR A 49 -16.95 1.59 16.21
CA TYR A 49 -16.31 0.70 15.22
C TYR A 49 -14.87 0.33 15.57
N GLY A 50 -14.11 1.24 16.19
CA GLY A 50 -12.74 0.97 16.63
C GLY A 50 -12.64 0.38 18.04
N ASN A 51 -13.75 0.25 18.77
CA ASN A 51 -13.75 -0.13 20.17
C ASN A 51 -14.00 -1.65 20.35
N PRO A 52 -13.08 -2.39 20.98
CA PRO A 52 -13.21 -3.84 21.14
C PRO A 52 -14.40 -4.28 21.99
N ARG A 53 -14.99 -3.38 22.80
CA ARG A 53 -16.21 -3.67 23.57
C ARG A 53 -17.45 -3.88 22.70
N TYR A 54 -17.44 -3.37 21.47
CA TYR A 54 -18.54 -3.51 20.51
C TYR A 54 -18.10 -4.44 19.38
N GLU A 55 -17.86 -5.70 19.71
CA GLU A 55 -17.29 -6.71 18.79
C GLU A 55 -18.05 -6.76 17.46
N GLU A 56 -19.38 -6.91 17.51
CA GLU A 56 -20.27 -7.05 16.34
C GLU A 56 -20.47 -5.75 15.53
N ARG A 57 -20.00 -4.59 16.02
CA ARG A 57 -20.15 -3.31 15.31
C ARG A 57 -18.97 -3.08 14.38
N HIS A 58 -19.13 -3.42 13.10
CA HIS A 58 -18.10 -3.21 12.09
C HIS A 58 -18.36 -1.97 11.24
N MET A 59 -17.28 -1.33 10.80
CA MET A 59 -17.35 -0.20 9.88
C MET A 59 -17.81 -0.69 8.50
N PRO A 60 -18.86 -0.11 7.91
CA PRO A 60 -19.28 -0.42 6.54
C PRO A 60 -18.18 -0.10 5.52
N LEU A 61 -18.06 -0.90 4.47
CA LEU A 61 -16.99 -0.76 3.47
C LEU A 61 -17.02 0.58 2.72
N ASP A 62 -18.21 1.15 2.51
CA ASP A 62 -18.34 2.48 1.89
C ASP A 62 -17.79 3.59 2.80
N VAL A 63 -17.88 3.42 4.11
CA VAL A 63 -17.28 4.32 5.10
C VAL A 63 -15.76 4.13 5.13
N VAL A 64 -15.27 2.88 5.10
CA VAL A 64 -13.82 2.59 5.02
C VAL A 64 -13.23 3.31 3.82
N LEU A 65 -13.81 3.12 2.63
CA LEU A 65 -13.34 3.73 1.38
C LEU A 65 -13.28 5.26 1.48
N ALA A 66 -14.34 5.90 1.99
CA ALA A 66 -14.39 7.35 2.14
C ALA A 66 -13.30 7.88 3.08
N LEU A 67 -13.05 7.17 4.19
CA LEU A 67 -12.05 7.56 5.17
C LEU A 67 -10.62 7.30 4.68
N GLU A 68 -10.36 6.19 4.01
CA GLU A 68 -9.04 5.89 3.45
C GLU A 68 -8.67 6.90 2.35
N GLN A 69 -9.63 7.29 1.51
CA GLN A 69 -9.46 8.38 0.55
C GLN A 69 -9.15 9.72 1.24
N ALA A 70 -9.85 10.03 2.33
CA ALA A 70 -9.62 11.27 3.08
C ALA A 70 -8.29 11.28 3.84
N ALA A 71 -7.82 10.11 4.30
CA ALA A 71 -6.53 9.96 4.97
C ALA A 71 -5.34 10.00 3.98
N GLY A 72 -5.55 9.54 2.75
CA GLY A 72 -4.45 9.25 1.82
C GLY A 72 -3.62 8.02 2.22
N GLU A 73 -4.15 7.21 3.14
CA GLU A 73 -3.56 5.96 3.64
C GLU A 73 -4.68 4.91 3.71
N MET A 74 -4.33 3.62 3.58
CA MET A 74 -5.33 2.54 3.56
C MET A 74 -5.17 1.47 4.67
N PRO A 75 -5.14 1.83 5.98
CA PRO A 75 -4.88 0.86 7.06
C PRO A 75 -5.80 -0.36 7.09
N VAL A 76 -7.09 -0.20 6.73
CA VAL A 76 -8.04 -1.31 6.78
C VAL A 76 -7.84 -2.22 5.58
N THR A 77 -7.68 -1.65 4.39
CA THR A 77 -7.40 -2.43 3.17
C THR A 77 -6.05 -3.15 3.27
N GLU A 78 -5.02 -2.48 3.81
CA GLU A 78 -3.73 -3.11 4.12
C GLU A 78 -3.92 -4.28 5.07
N HIS A 79 -4.57 -4.08 6.22
CA HIS A 79 -4.80 -5.17 7.17
C HIS A 79 -5.47 -6.39 6.52
N LEU A 80 -6.54 -6.17 5.73
CA LEU A 80 -7.23 -7.24 5.04
C LEU A 80 -6.34 -7.95 4.02
N ALA A 81 -5.55 -7.22 3.23
CA ALA A 81 -4.60 -7.81 2.30
C ALA A 81 -3.56 -8.67 3.05
N ALA A 82 -3.07 -8.19 4.19
CA ALA A 82 -2.12 -8.93 5.01
C ALA A 82 -2.72 -10.23 5.57
N GLU A 83 -3.97 -10.22 6.04
CA GLU A 83 -4.66 -11.42 6.52
C GLU A 83 -4.84 -12.50 5.44
N HIS A 84 -4.73 -12.13 4.17
CA HIS A 84 -4.75 -13.04 3.03
C HIS A 84 -3.36 -13.39 2.48
N ASP A 85 -2.29 -12.97 3.14
CA ASP A 85 -0.90 -13.08 2.65
C ASP A 85 -0.76 -12.50 1.22
N ALA A 86 -1.55 -11.45 0.94
CA ALA A 86 -1.61 -10.80 -0.35
C ALA A 86 -0.71 -9.56 -0.40
N LEU A 87 -0.34 -9.17 -1.62
CA LEU A 87 0.42 -7.96 -1.89
C LEU A 87 -0.53 -6.82 -2.25
N LEU A 88 -0.32 -5.63 -1.68
CA LEU A 88 -1.06 -4.42 -2.05
C LEU A 88 -0.14 -3.47 -2.82
N LEU A 89 -0.38 -3.32 -4.12
CA LEU A 89 0.37 -2.40 -4.97
C LEU A 89 -0.37 -1.06 -5.09
N HIS A 90 0.25 0.02 -4.60
CA HIS A 90 -0.20 1.37 -4.88
C HIS A 90 0.09 1.70 -6.35
N LEU A 91 -0.96 1.97 -7.12
CA LEU A 91 -0.80 2.36 -8.51
C LEU A 91 -0.44 3.84 -8.59
N PRO A 92 0.58 4.23 -9.38
CA PRO A 92 0.89 5.64 -9.58
C PRO A 92 -0.25 6.35 -10.30
N ALA A 93 -0.44 7.63 -9.98
CA ALA A 93 -1.40 8.48 -10.67
C ALA A 93 -1.10 8.53 -12.18
N ILE A 94 -2.15 8.53 -13.01
CA ILE A 94 -2.02 8.45 -14.48
C ILE A 94 -1.22 9.63 -15.06
N GLU A 95 -1.21 10.77 -14.37
CA GLU A 95 -0.55 12.00 -14.83
C GLU A 95 0.99 11.93 -14.82
N THR A 96 1.61 10.93 -14.16
CA THR A 96 3.07 10.78 -14.09
C THR A 96 3.65 9.79 -15.09
N GLN A 97 2.91 9.47 -16.16
CA GLN A 97 3.37 8.47 -17.15
C GLN A 97 4.45 9.05 -18.07
N GLY A 98 5.68 8.55 -17.90
CA GLY A 98 6.76 8.72 -18.88
C GLY A 98 6.46 8.03 -20.21
N GLY A 99 7.32 8.23 -21.20
CA GLY A 99 7.25 7.52 -22.47
C GLY A 99 7.46 6.01 -22.29
N TRP A 100 7.08 5.20 -23.29
CA TRP A 100 7.31 3.74 -23.25
C TRP A 100 8.78 3.36 -23.03
N LEU A 101 9.71 4.14 -23.60
CA LEU A 101 11.14 3.95 -23.39
C LEU A 101 11.56 4.22 -21.94
N ASP A 102 10.91 5.17 -21.25
CA ASP A 102 11.20 5.46 -19.85
C ASP A 102 10.80 4.27 -18.98
N HIS A 103 9.61 3.70 -19.21
CA HIS A 103 9.17 2.49 -18.50
C HIS A 103 10.13 1.31 -18.68
N LEU A 104 10.55 1.04 -19.93
CA LEU A 104 11.50 -0.05 -20.21
C LEU A 104 12.85 0.19 -19.54
N THR A 105 13.33 1.44 -19.55
CA THR A 105 14.60 1.82 -18.92
C THR A 105 14.53 1.68 -17.40
N SER A 106 13.44 2.16 -16.76
CA SER A 106 13.22 2.01 -15.32
C SER A 106 13.16 0.54 -14.92
N ILE A 107 12.35 -0.29 -15.59
CA ILE A 107 12.27 -1.73 -15.30
C ILE A 107 13.63 -2.40 -15.47
N GLY A 108 14.35 -2.09 -16.56
CA GLY A 108 15.68 -2.66 -16.81
C GLY A 108 16.70 -2.28 -15.74
N LYS A 109 16.66 -1.05 -15.25
CA LYS A 109 17.49 -0.58 -14.13
C LYS A 109 17.18 -1.34 -12.85
N GLU A 110 15.93 -1.31 -12.38
CA GLU A 110 15.57 -1.93 -11.10
C GLU A 110 15.75 -3.47 -11.13
N ALA A 111 15.51 -4.12 -12.27
CA ALA A 111 15.81 -5.54 -12.43
C ALA A 111 17.31 -5.84 -12.35
N GLY A 112 18.15 -4.95 -12.91
CA GLY A 112 19.60 -5.03 -12.77
C GLY A 112 20.05 -4.86 -11.33
N ASP A 113 19.46 -3.93 -10.58
CA ASP A 113 19.77 -3.69 -9.17
C ASP A 113 19.43 -4.92 -8.31
N VAL A 114 18.27 -5.57 -8.56
CA VAL A 114 17.90 -6.86 -7.94
C VAL A 114 18.92 -7.96 -8.25
N PHE A 115 19.27 -8.16 -9.54
CA PHE A 115 20.22 -9.21 -9.93
C PHE A 115 21.61 -8.98 -9.35
N HIS A 116 22.07 -7.73 -9.34
CA HIS A 116 23.37 -7.38 -8.79
C HIS A 116 23.43 -7.72 -7.30
N ARG A 117 22.44 -7.26 -6.52
CA ARG A 117 22.41 -7.48 -5.07
C ARG A 117 22.23 -8.94 -4.69
N ALA A 118 21.32 -9.66 -5.36
CA ALA A 118 21.17 -11.09 -5.15
C ALA A 118 22.45 -11.86 -5.51
N GLY A 119 23.14 -11.46 -6.59
CA GLY A 119 24.40 -12.05 -6.98
C GLY A 119 25.53 -11.84 -5.96
N GLU A 120 25.57 -10.69 -5.29
CA GLU A 120 26.53 -10.41 -4.21
C GLU A 120 26.31 -11.31 -2.99
N TYR A 121 25.06 -11.42 -2.53
CA TYR A 121 24.70 -12.26 -1.38
C TYR A 121 24.97 -13.75 -1.64
N LEU A 122 24.49 -14.25 -2.79
CA LEU A 122 24.69 -15.65 -3.17
C LEU A 122 26.16 -16.02 -3.45
N ALA A 123 27.05 -15.05 -3.66
CA ALA A 123 28.46 -15.34 -3.91
C ALA A 123 29.25 -15.69 -2.64
N ASP A 124 28.73 -15.34 -1.45
CA ASP A 124 29.39 -15.64 -0.17
C ASP A 124 29.12 -17.10 0.24
N ASP A 125 27.86 -17.43 0.56
CA ASP A 125 27.46 -18.75 1.04
C ASP A 125 26.39 -19.47 0.19
N GLY A 126 25.88 -18.81 -0.86
CA GLY A 126 24.85 -19.36 -1.73
C GLY A 126 23.43 -19.27 -1.17
N GLU A 127 23.23 -18.58 -0.04
CA GLU A 127 21.93 -18.31 0.56
C GLU A 127 21.68 -16.80 0.66
N ILE A 128 20.45 -16.43 1.06
CA ILE A 128 20.10 -15.04 1.39
C ILE A 128 19.61 -15.07 2.83
N ASP A 129 20.35 -14.41 3.72
CA ASP A 129 20.08 -14.50 5.15
C ASP A 129 19.07 -13.44 5.65
N ALA A 130 18.76 -13.49 6.95
CA ALA A 130 17.80 -12.57 7.57
C ALA A 130 18.29 -11.11 7.65
N GLN A 131 19.60 -10.86 7.55
CA GLN A 131 20.21 -9.53 7.54
C GLN A 131 20.21 -8.93 6.12
N GLU A 132 20.32 -9.78 5.10
CA GLU A 132 20.34 -9.41 3.68
C GLU A 132 18.94 -9.26 3.09
N ALA A 133 18.00 -10.11 3.50
CA ALA A 133 16.64 -10.15 2.98
C ALA A 133 15.93 -8.79 2.97
N PRO A 134 16.01 -7.92 4.01
CA PRO A 134 15.38 -6.60 3.98
C PRO A 134 15.91 -5.69 2.87
N ALA A 135 17.22 -5.75 2.60
CA ALA A 135 17.84 -4.93 1.56
C ALA A 135 17.48 -5.44 0.16
N LEU A 136 17.45 -6.75 -0.05
CA LEU A 136 17.00 -7.34 -1.31
C LEU A 136 15.51 -7.09 -1.55
N LEU A 137 14.69 -7.22 -0.51
CA LEU A 137 13.25 -6.96 -0.58
C LEU A 137 12.96 -5.54 -1.05
N LYS A 138 13.73 -4.56 -0.56
CA LYS A 138 13.63 -3.17 -1.03
C LYS A 138 13.86 -3.04 -2.55
N GLU A 139 14.86 -3.72 -3.10
CA GLU A 139 15.12 -3.70 -4.56
C GLU A 139 14.00 -4.39 -5.35
N VAL A 140 13.47 -5.50 -4.82
CA VAL A 140 12.31 -6.20 -5.41
C VAL A 140 11.07 -5.30 -5.42
N ASP A 141 10.85 -4.58 -4.33
CA ASP A 141 9.77 -3.61 -4.16
C ASP A 141 9.91 -2.45 -5.17
N GLU A 142 11.11 -1.91 -5.36
CA GLU A 142 11.37 -0.86 -6.38
C GLU A 142 11.10 -1.37 -7.81
N LEU A 143 11.46 -2.63 -8.11
CA LEU A 143 11.11 -3.27 -9.38
C LEU A 143 9.59 -3.42 -9.54
N LEU A 144 8.87 -3.87 -8.50
CA LEU A 144 7.41 -3.97 -8.51
C LEU A 144 6.76 -2.60 -8.77
N ALA A 145 7.30 -1.52 -8.21
CA ALA A 145 6.86 -0.15 -8.47
C ALA A 145 6.99 0.22 -9.96
N ALA A 146 8.16 -0.06 -10.56
CA ALA A 146 8.42 0.23 -11.96
C ALA A 146 7.49 -0.55 -12.90
N VAL A 147 7.26 -1.83 -12.60
CA VAL A 147 6.31 -2.68 -13.33
C VAL A 147 4.87 -2.19 -13.15
N ALA A 148 4.47 -1.80 -11.94
CA ALA A 148 3.14 -1.25 -11.67
C ALA A 148 2.89 0.04 -12.46
N ALA A 149 3.89 0.90 -12.60
CA ALA A 149 3.79 2.11 -13.42
C ALA A 149 3.53 1.77 -14.90
N MET A 150 4.29 0.84 -15.49
CA MET A 150 4.04 0.38 -16.85
C MET A 150 2.66 -0.29 -16.99
N ARG A 151 2.24 -1.08 -16.00
CA ARG A 151 0.91 -1.72 -15.96
C ARG A 151 -0.21 -0.68 -16.06
N THR A 152 -0.11 0.43 -15.35
CA THR A 152 -1.09 1.53 -15.43
C THR A 152 -1.15 2.11 -16.84
N SER A 153 0.00 2.33 -17.49
CA SER A 153 0.07 2.83 -18.88
C SER A 153 -0.52 1.84 -19.89
N VAL A 154 -0.26 0.54 -19.71
CA VAL A 154 -0.84 -0.53 -20.55
C VAL A 154 -2.36 -0.60 -20.35
N ARG A 155 -2.84 -0.58 -19.09
CA ARG A 155 -4.27 -0.66 -18.77
C ARG A 155 -5.05 0.50 -19.37
N ALA A 156 -4.49 1.70 -19.39
CA ALA A 156 -5.10 2.89 -19.99
C ALA A 156 -5.34 2.78 -21.51
N ARG A 157 -4.71 1.81 -22.20
CA ARG A 157 -4.92 1.54 -23.63
C ARG A 157 -6.03 0.54 -23.90
N ILE A 158 -6.52 -0.17 -22.88
CA ILE A 158 -7.66 -1.07 -23.03
C ILE A 158 -8.92 -0.20 -23.08
N PRO A 159 -9.71 -0.27 -24.17
CA PRO A 159 -10.99 0.44 -24.23
C PRO A 159 -11.84 0.06 -23.03
N GLN A 160 -12.47 1.04 -22.38
CA GLN A 160 -13.51 0.74 -21.42
C GLN A 160 -14.79 0.56 -22.23
N ASP A 161 -15.32 -0.67 -22.25
CA ASP A 161 -16.67 -0.88 -22.73
C ASP A 161 -17.61 -0.16 -21.73
N GLU A 162 -18.32 0.86 -22.21
CA GLU A 162 -19.37 1.58 -21.47
C GLU A 162 -20.55 0.65 -21.13
#